data_AF-A0AA43FR98-F1
#
_entry.id   AF-A0AA43FR98-F1
#
_cell.length_a   1.000
_cell.length_b   1.000
_cell.length_c   1.000
_cell.angle_alpha   90.00
_cell.angle_beta   90.00
_cell.angle_gamma   90.00
#
_symmetry.space_group_name_H-M   'P 1'
#
loop_
_entity.id
_entity.type
_entity.pdbx_description
1 polymer ?
#
loop_
_entity_poly.entity_id
_entity_poly.type
_entity_poly.pdbx_seq_one_letter_code
_entity_poly.pdbx_strand_id
1 'polypeptide(L)'
;MKEPPPPAVGLTQTEVPPMRRARDAELASEGWARRFTGSPPRLDEIRELYEATGQEVLMDEVLPGELARECEGCTLALTLFRVIYTRASAKTRPHQPRREP
;
A
#
# COMPACT_ATOMS: atom_id res chain seq x y z
N MET A 1 -18.74 -12.30 -8.35
CA MET A 1 -17.43 -12.51 -7.67
C MET A 1 -16.53 -11.39 -8.13
N LYS A 2 -16.12 -10.49 -7.24
CA LYS A 2 -15.28 -9.33 -7.61
C LYS A 2 -13.83 -9.81 -7.61
N GLU A 3 -13.15 -9.62 -8.74
CA GLU A 3 -11.77 -10.07 -8.90
C GLU A 3 -10.85 -9.31 -7.92
N PRO A 4 -9.88 -9.99 -7.28
CA PRO A 4 -8.95 -9.33 -6.38
C PRO A 4 -8.15 -8.26 -7.15
N PRO A 5 -7.81 -7.12 -6.51
CA PRO A 5 -7.01 -6.10 -7.16
C PRO A 5 -5.67 -6.69 -7.63
N PRO A 6 -5.16 -6.27 -8.80
CA PRO A 6 -3.89 -6.77 -9.31
C PRO A 6 -2.77 -6.48 -8.29
N PRO A 7 -1.79 -7.38 -8.15
CA PRO A 7 -0.65 -7.13 -7.26
C PRO A 7 0.06 -5.84 -7.68
N ALA A 8 0.63 -5.15 -6.69
CA ALA A 8 1.51 -4.02 -6.96
C ALA A 8 2.62 -4.44 -7.93
N VAL A 9 2.94 -3.59 -8.89
CA VAL A 9 3.95 -3.83 -9.92
C VAL A 9 5.27 -4.27 -9.27
N GLY A 10 5.72 -5.50 -9.57
CA GLY A 10 7.05 -6.00 -9.22
C GLY A 10 7.13 -7.11 -8.17
N LEU A 11 6.04 -7.50 -7.51
CA LEU A 11 6.04 -8.62 -6.56
C LEU A 11 5.09 -9.72 -7.01
N THR A 12 5.59 -10.94 -7.18
CA THR A 12 4.71 -12.11 -7.36
C THR A 12 4.08 -12.44 -6.01
N GLN A 13 2.80 -12.80 -5.97
CA GLN A 13 2.03 -13.02 -4.73
C GLN A 13 2.64 -14.08 -3.78
N THR A 14 3.58 -14.89 -4.28
CA THR A 14 4.29 -15.95 -3.56
C THR A 14 5.28 -15.42 -2.52
N GLU A 15 5.76 -14.19 -2.64
CA GLU A 15 6.77 -13.60 -1.73
C GLU A 15 6.16 -12.93 -0.49
N VAL A 16 4.83 -12.75 -0.45
CA VAL A 16 4.13 -12.06 0.64
C VAL A 16 3.73 -13.06 1.74
N PRO A 17 4.07 -12.84 3.03
CA PRO A 17 3.70 -13.75 4.12
C PRO A 17 2.18 -13.98 4.28
N PRO A 18 1.74 -15.14 4.81
CA PRO A 18 0.33 -15.44 5.03
C PRO A 18 -0.42 -14.39 5.86
N MET A 19 0.20 -13.89 6.94
CA MET A 19 -0.42 -12.87 7.80
C MET A 19 -0.66 -11.57 7.04
N ARG A 20 0.29 -11.18 6.18
CA ARG A 20 0.13 -10.02 5.32
C ARG A 20 -0.96 -10.23 4.27
N ARG A 21 -1.04 -11.40 3.63
CA ARG A 21 -2.13 -11.68 2.67
C ARG A 21 -3.51 -11.62 3.32
N ALA A 22 -3.65 -12.08 4.55
CA ALA A 22 -4.91 -11.98 5.30
C ALA A 22 -5.29 -10.52 5.57
N ARG A 23 -4.32 -9.70 6.00
CA ARG A 23 -4.53 -8.27 6.24
C ARG A 23 -4.84 -7.50 4.95
N ASP A 24 -4.14 -7.82 3.85
CA ASP A 24 -4.40 -7.27 2.52
C ASP A 24 -5.85 -7.58 2.08
N ALA A 25 -6.32 -8.81 2.31
CA ALA A 25 -7.67 -9.23 1.94
C ALA A 25 -8.76 -8.53 2.78
N GLU A 26 -8.54 -8.37 4.08
CA GLU A 26 -9.42 -7.61 4.98
C GLU A 26 -9.55 -6.16 4.50
N LEU A 27 -8.42 -5.47 4.30
CA LEU A 27 -8.39 -4.09 3.83
C LEU A 27 -9.00 -3.95 2.43
N ALA A 28 -8.75 -4.89 1.53
CA ALA A 28 -9.38 -4.91 0.21
C ALA A 28 -10.90 -5.03 0.27
N SER A 29 -11.44 -5.79 1.23
CA SER A 29 -12.89 -5.90 1.44
C SER A 29 -13.54 -4.58 1.86
N GLU A 30 -12.77 -3.69 2.49
CA GLU A 30 -13.16 -2.33 2.88
C GLU A 30 -12.88 -1.27 1.78
N GLY A 31 -12.39 -1.71 0.62
CA GLY A 31 -12.10 -0.86 -0.53
C GLY A 31 -10.70 -0.25 -0.56
N TRP A 32 -9.79 -0.69 0.32
CA TRP A 32 -8.40 -0.26 0.29
C TRP A 32 -7.60 -1.01 -0.76
N ALA A 33 -6.77 -0.29 -1.53
CA ALA A 33 -5.82 -0.87 -2.46
C ALA A 33 -4.39 -0.71 -1.95
N ARG A 34 -3.65 -1.81 -1.80
CA ARG A 34 -2.23 -1.82 -1.42
C ARG A 34 -1.40 -1.11 -2.50
N ARG A 35 -0.43 -0.29 -2.08
CA ARG A 35 0.51 0.41 -2.99
C ARG A 35 1.92 -0.13 -2.88
N PHE A 36 2.61 0.17 -1.78
CA PHE A 36 4.00 -0.26 -1.54
C PHE A 36 4.35 -0.16 -0.06
N THR A 37 5.49 -0.75 0.30
CA THR A 37 6.12 -0.61 1.62
C THR A 37 7.28 0.37 1.53
N GLY A 38 7.40 1.31 2.47
CA GLY A 38 8.49 2.28 2.46
C GLY A 38 8.70 2.95 3.82
N SER A 39 9.69 3.82 3.90
CA SER A 39 10.05 4.59 5.09
C SER A 39 10.09 6.10 4.80
N PRO A 40 10.06 6.96 5.84
CA PRO A 40 10.33 8.38 5.69
C PRO A 40 11.70 8.68 5.03
N PRO A 41 11.86 9.83 4.36
CA PRO A 41 10.84 10.87 4.13
C PRO A 41 9.89 10.55 2.96
N ARG A 42 10.28 9.62 2.07
CA ARG A 42 9.53 9.30 0.84
C ARG A 42 8.10 8.84 1.13
N LEU A 43 7.92 8.08 2.21
CA LEU A 43 6.62 7.62 2.66
C LEU A 43 5.65 8.78 2.95
N ASP A 44 6.16 9.83 3.60
CA ASP A 44 5.37 11.01 3.96
C ASP A 44 5.06 11.85 2.72
N GLU A 45 6.03 12.05 1.84
CA GLU A 45 5.83 12.76 0.56
C GLU A 45 4.74 12.10 -0.30
N ILE A 46 4.72 10.76 -0.38
CA ILE A 46 3.72 10.04 -1.18
C ILE A 46 2.35 10.07 -0.52
N ARG A 47 2.28 10.05 0.82
CA ARG A 47 1.03 10.25 1.55
C ARG A 47 0.42 11.59 1.21
N GLU A 48 1.18 12.67 1.35
CA GLU A 48 0.74 14.02 1.04
C GLU A 48 0.27 14.13 -0.42
N LEU A 49 1.00 13.51 -1.35
CA LEU A 49 0.60 13.46 -2.75
C LEU A 49 -0.77 12.79 -2.95
N TYR A 50 -0.98 11.60 -2.37
CA TYR A 50 -2.26 10.89 -2.50
C TYR A 50 -3.41 11.68 -1.86
N GLU A 51 -3.20 12.22 -0.66
CA GLU A 51 -4.19 13.06 0.03
C GLU A 51 -4.53 14.32 -0.80
N ALA A 52 -3.53 14.98 -1.39
CA ALA A 52 -3.72 16.16 -2.26
C ALA A 52 -4.50 15.84 -3.54
N THR A 53 -4.38 14.61 -4.06
CA THR A 53 -5.21 14.11 -5.18
C THR A 53 -6.62 13.66 -4.76
N GLY A 54 -6.96 13.81 -3.48
CA GLY A 54 -8.28 13.50 -2.94
C GLY A 54 -8.48 12.01 -2.69
N GLN A 55 -7.43 11.24 -2.46
CA GLN A 55 -7.52 9.85 -2.00
C GLN A 55 -7.44 9.80 -0.47
N GLU A 56 -8.05 8.79 0.13
CA GLU A 56 -7.77 8.44 1.52
C GLU A 56 -6.52 7.57 1.57
N VAL A 57 -5.69 7.75 2.61
CA VAL A 57 -4.43 7.01 2.80
C VAL A 57 -4.44 6.32 4.17
N LEU A 58 -4.06 5.05 4.19
CA LEU A 58 -3.83 4.27 5.40
C LEU A 58 -2.37 3.77 5.38
N MET A 59 -1.67 3.92 6.50
CA MET A 59 -0.34 3.38 6.72
C MET A 59 -0.43 2.25 7.73
N ASP A 60 -0.29 1.01 7.26
CA ASP A 60 -0.32 -0.17 8.11
C ASP A 60 1.10 -0.58 8.52
N GLU A 61 1.21 -1.31 9.62
CA GLU A 61 2.50 -1.83 10.09
C GLU A 61 3.03 -2.95 9.18
N VAL A 62 4.35 -3.03 9.10
CA VAL A 62 5.02 -4.20 8.53
C VAL A 62 4.87 -5.36 9.51
N LEU A 63 4.36 -6.49 9.04
CA LEU A 63 4.17 -7.69 9.85
C LEU A 63 5.39 -8.61 9.86
N PRO A 64 5.46 -9.54 10.83
CA PRO A 64 6.47 -10.58 10.86
C PRO A 64 6.56 -11.34 9.53
N GLY A 65 7.80 -11.57 9.08
CA GLY A 65 8.11 -12.27 7.84
C GLY A 65 8.06 -11.41 6.57
N GLU A 66 7.63 -10.14 6.63
CA GLU A 66 7.65 -9.25 5.46
C GLU A 66 9.03 -8.65 5.19
N LEU A 67 9.91 -8.65 6.19
CA LEU A 67 11.30 -8.25 6.03
C LEU A 67 12.14 -9.46 5.62
N ALA A 68 13.22 -9.19 4.87
CA ALA A 68 14.22 -10.20 4.57
C ALA A 68 14.80 -10.79 5.87
N ARG A 69 15.31 -12.03 5.80
CA ARG A 69 15.81 -12.76 6.97
C ARG A 69 16.90 -12.00 7.72
N GLU A 70 17.78 -11.30 7.02
CA GLU A 70 18.82 -10.46 7.61
C GLU A 70 18.28 -9.28 8.45
N CYS A 71 17.00 -8.94 8.29
CA CYS A 71 16.32 -7.87 9.02
C CYS A 71 15.27 -8.38 10.02
N GLU A 72 15.20 -9.69 10.27
CA GLU A 72 14.33 -10.25 11.31
C GLU A 72 14.68 -9.63 12.68
N GLY A 73 13.70 -9.01 13.34
CA GLY A 73 13.89 -8.35 14.63
C GLY A 73 14.54 -6.96 14.56
N CYS A 74 14.75 -6.38 13.37
CA CYS A 74 15.29 -5.02 13.25
C CYS A 74 14.25 -3.99 13.74
N THR A 75 14.40 -3.51 14.97
CA THR A 75 13.51 -2.51 15.57
C THR A 75 13.38 -1.25 14.72
N LEU A 76 14.48 -0.80 14.10
CA LEU A 76 14.47 0.38 13.25
C LEU A 76 13.58 0.18 12.01
N ALA A 77 13.72 -0.96 11.33
CA ALA A 77 12.89 -1.29 10.17
C ALA A 77 11.42 -1.42 10.56
N LEU A 78 11.12 -2.14 11.65
CA LEU A 78 9.74 -2.33 12.14
C LEU A 78 9.09 -1.01 12.59
N THR A 79 9.88 -0.05 13.09
CA THR A 79 9.36 1.24 13.54
C THR A 79 9.13 2.21 12.37
N LEU A 80 10.05 2.23 11.41
CA LEU A 80 10.06 3.22 10.33
C LEU A 80 9.22 2.80 9.12
N PHE A 81 9.22 1.52 8.77
CA PHE A 81 8.57 1.08 7.54
C PHE A 81 7.07 0.91 7.76
N ARG A 82 6.31 1.34 6.76
CA ARG A 82 4.86 1.16 6.70
C ARG A 82 4.44 0.67 5.32
N VAL A 83 3.32 -0.04 5.27
CA VAL A 83 2.65 -0.40 4.02
C VAL A 83 1.58 0.65 3.72
N ILE A 84 1.70 1.36 2.60
CA ILE A 84 0.69 2.32 2.15
C ILE A 84 -0.46 1.60 1.45
N TYR A 85 -1.66 1.96 1.85
CA TYR A 85 -2.90 1.69 1.15
C TYR A 85 -3.59 2.99 0.79
N THR A 86 -4.36 2.95 -0.29
CA THR A 86 -5.21 4.08 -0.66
C THR A 86 -6.61 3.61 -0.98
N ARG A 87 -7.60 4.45 -0.73
CA ARG A 87 -8.96 4.27 -1.20
C ARG A 87 -9.41 5.51 -1.95
N ALA A 88 -10.18 5.33 -3.02
CA ALA A 88 -10.83 6.46 -3.69
C ALA A 88 -11.84 7.07 -2.71
N SER A 89 -11.71 8.37 -2.43
CA SER A 89 -12.74 9.08 -1.70
C SER A 89 -13.86 9.45 -2.66
N ALA A 90 -15.06 9.74 -2.15
CA ALA A 90 -16.15 10.28 -2.97
C ALA A 90 -15.77 11.58 -3.74
N LYS A 91 -14.66 12.23 -3.36
CA LYS A 91 -14.14 13.46 -3.97
C LYS A 91 -13.08 13.21 -5.05
N THR A 92 -12.62 11.98 -5.24
CA THR A 92 -11.61 11.66 -6.26
C THR A 92 -12.25 11.84 -7.64
N ARG A 93 -11.98 12.98 -8.30
CA ARG A 93 -12.39 13.19 -9.69
C ARG A 93 -11.63 12.18 -10.57
N PRO A 94 -12.30 11.42 -11.45
CA PRO A 94 -11.61 10.53 -12.36
C PRO A 94 -10.64 11.35 -13.23
N HIS A 95 -9.39 10.90 -13.29
CA HIS A 95 -8.39 11.47 -14.20
C HIS A 95 -8.91 11.34 -15.64
N GLN A 96 -9.29 12.44 -16.27
CA GLN A 96 -9.57 12.44 -17.71
C GLN A 96 -8.24 12.42 -18.44
N PRO A 97 -7.99 11.43 -19.32
CA PRO A 97 -6.77 11.41 -20.11
C PRO A 97 -6.72 12.67 -20.98
N ARG A 98 -5.57 13.33 -20.98
CA ARG A 98 -5.31 14.50 -21.83
C ARG A 98 -5.42 14.01 -23.28
N ARG A 99 -6.44 14.45 -24.03
CA ARG A 99 -6.47 14.24 -25.49
C ARG A 99 -5.39 15.13 -26.08
N GLU A 100 -4.30 14.52 -26.56
CA GLU A 100 -3.31 15.22 -27.36
C GLU A 100 -3.89 15.51 -28.76
N PRO A 101 -3.53 16.66 -29.37
CA PRO A 101 -4.07 17.10 -30.66
C PRO A 101 -3.55 16.30 -31.86
#